data_AF-A0A9C8ZWL9-F1
#
_entry.id   AF-A0A9C8ZWL9-F1
#
_cell.length_a   1.000
_cell.length_b   1.000
_cell.length_c   1.000
_cell.angle_alpha   90.00
_cell.angle_beta   90.00
_cell.angle_gamma   90.00
#
_symmetry.space_group_name_H-M   'P 1'
#
loop_
_entity.id
_entity.type
_entity.pdbx_description
1 polymer ?
#
loop_
_entity_poly.entity_id
_entity_poly.type
_entity_poly.pdbx_seq_one_letter_code
_entity_poly.pdbx_strand_id
1 'polypeptide(L)'
;MARRKSGILNDLLEITSKLPWWVGVLLAVISYVALHQYSISEVSKISLQNHQFDGVRDQLLHTFAYFGQYLLPMIFLAGSILSAINTKRKQKLLDKQSGIDTIKAISWREFEELVGEYYRRNGYKVLETDSGPDGGVDIVVVREGKKKVVQCKHWKASKVGVAIVRELYGVMAAHDIAEGVVVTSGEFTKEARSFSESLPIELISGAQLVSIIDSVRRQKNVDTQDERSAEAVYCPRCNNPMVMRVAKKGSNMGQKFWGCSAFPRCKGTRDY
;
A
#
# COMPACT_ATOMS: atom_id res chain seq x y z
N MET A 1 -25.07 -9.55 -0.24
CA MET A 1 -24.27 -9.60 -1.49
C MET A 1 -23.87 -11.05 -1.73
N ALA A 2 -24.22 -11.62 -2.87
CA ALA A 2 -23.99 -13.03 -3.17
C ALA A 2 -22.48 -13.32 -3.30
N ARG A 3 -21.96 -14.22 -2.44
CA ARG A 3 -20.59 -14.76 -2.53
C ARG A 3 -20.50 -15.53 -3.85
N ARG A 4 -19.93 -14.89 -4.88
CA ARG A 4 -19.53 -15.57 -6.12
C ARG A 4 -18.53 -16.65 -5.68
N LYS A 5 -18.75 -17.92 -6.04
CA LYS A 5 -17.76 -18.98 -5.82
C LYS A 5 -16.49 -18.60 -6.59
N SER A 6 -15.57 -17.89 -5.95
CA SER A 6 -14.25 -17.63 -6.48
C SER A 6 -13.50 -18.95 -6.55
N GLY A 7 -12.84 -19.21 -7.68
CA GLY A 7 -11.96 -20.37 -7.79
C GLY A 7 -10.74 -20.18 -6.88
N ILE A 8 -10.13 -21.29 -6.44
CA ILE A 8 -8.92 -21.32 -5.60
C ILE A 8 -7.80 -20.40 -6.16
N LEU A 9 -7.68 -20.32 -7.49
CA LEU A 9 -6.70 -19.47 -8.15
C LEU A 9 -7.00 -17.97 -7.97
N ASN A 10 -8.28 -17.58 -7.98
CA ASN A 10 -8.69 -16.20 -7.75
C ASN A 10 -8.47 -15.81 -6.29
N ASP A 11 -8.72 -16.72 -5.35
CA ASP A 11 -8.46 -16.49 -3.93
C ASP A 11 -6.96 -16.33 -3.67
N LEU A 12 -6.12 -17.19 -4.26
CA LEU A 12 -4.66 -17.07 -4.20
C LEU A 12 -4.18 -15.73 -4.78
N LEU A 13 -4.72 -15.33 -5.94
CA LEU A 13 -4.39 -14.06 -6.56
C LEU A 13 -4.81 -12.87 -5.69
N GLU A 14 -6.02 -12.91 -5.13
CA GLU A 14 -6.55 -11.88 -4.25
C GLU A 14 -5.70 -11.74 -2.99
N ILE A 15 -5.42 -12.84 -2.31
CA ILE A 15 -4.57 -12.88 -1.11
C ILE A 15 -3.17 -12.31 -1.42
N THR A 16 -2.55 -12.76 -2.52
CA THR A 16 -1.23 -12.28 -2.92
C THR A 16 -1.24 -10.79 -3.24
N SER A 17 -2.31 -10.29 -3.85
CA SER A 17 -2.45 -8.86 -4.17
C SER A 17 -2.57 -7.95 -2.94
N LYS A 18 -2.93 -8.51 -1.77
CA LYS A 18 -2.98 -7.80 -0.47
C LYS A 18 -1.64 -7.82 0.27
N LEU A 19 -0.72 -8.73 -0.08
CA LEU A 19 0.62 -8.81 0.52
C LEU A 19 1.57 -7.77 -0.09
N PRO A 20 2.67 -7.41 0.60
CA PRO A 20 3.75 -6.63 -0.01
C PRO A 20 4.27 -7.33 -1.27
N TRP A 21 4.46 -6.57 -2.36
CA TRP A 21 4.84 -7.12 -3.66
C TRP A 21 6.09 -8.03 -3.61
N TRP A 22 7.05 -7.72 -2.73
CA TRP A 22 8.27 -8.53 -2.57
C TRP A 22 8.00 -9.90 -1.95
N VAL A 23 6.98 -10.01 -1.09
CA VAL A 23 6.56 -11.30 -0.51
C VAL A 23 6.01 -12.19 -1.60
N GLY A 24 5.19 -11.65 -2.51
CA GLY A 24 4.67 -12.43 -3.63
C GLY A 24 5.76 -12.92 -4.57
N VAL A 25 6.80 -12.11 -4.85
CA VAL A 25 7.97 -12.54 -5.63
C VAL A 25 8.73 -13.66 -4.91
N LEU A 26 8.93 -13.56 -3.60
CA LEU A 26 9.59 -14.59 -2.80
C LEU A 26 8.78 -15.89 -2.79
N LEU A 27 7.46 -15.83 -2.64
CA LEU A 27 6.57 -16.99 -2.74
C LEU A 27 6.62 -17.64 -4.13
N ALA A 28 6.74 -16.85 -5.20
CA ALA A 28 6.92 -17.36 -6.55
C ALA A 28 8.21 -18.18 -6.69
N VAL A 29 9.33 -17.69 -6.14
CA VAL A 29 10.61 -18.40 -6.17
C VAL A 29 10.56 -19.68 -5.34
N ILE A 30 10.05 -19.61 -4.10
CA ILE A 30 9.95 -20.78 -3.21
C ILE A 30 9.05 -21.85 -3.82
N SER A 31 7.88 -21.46 -4.33
CA SER A 31 6.95 -22.41 -4.94
C SER A 31 7.51 -23.07 -6.20
N TYR A 32 8.25 -22.33 -7.04
CA TYR A 32 8.96 -22.90 -8.18
C TYR A 32 9.97 -23.94 -7.73
N VAL A 33 10.88 -23.59 -6.82
CA VAL A 33 11.96 -24.49 -6.38
C VAL A 33 11.41 -25.76 -5.74
N ALA A 34 10.40 -25.65 -4.87
CA ALA A 34 9.81 -26.79 -4.19
C ALA A 34 9.11 -27.75 -5.17
N LEU A 35 8.27 -27.22 -6.08
CA LEU A 35 7.55 -28.04 -7.05
C LEU A 35 8.50 -28.62 -8.11
N HIS A 36 9.54 -27.88 -8.47
CA HIS A 36 10.56 -28.36 -9.40
C HIS A 36 11.33 -29.55 -8.80
N GLN A 37 11.81 -29.41 -7.55
CA GLN A 37 12.50 -30.50 -6.83
C GLN A 37 11.62 -31.74 -6.71
N TYR A 38 10.33 -31.57 -6.38
CA TYR A 38 9.38 -32.69 -6.29
C TYR A 38 9.03 -33.28 -7.67
N SER A 39 8.96 -32.48 -8.73
CA SER A 39 8.69 -33.02 -10.08
C SER A 39 9.86 -33.83 -10.65
N ILE A 40 11.09 -33.53 -10.24
CA ILE A 40 12.32 -34.23 -10.67
C ILE A 40 12.64 -35.43 -9.78
N SER A 41 12.12 -35.50 -8.54
CA SER A 41 12.35 -36.67 -7.69
C SER A 41 11.82 -37.92 -8.39
N GLU A 42 12.70 -38.89 -8.62
CA GLU A 42 12.33 -40.12 -9.31
C GLU A 42 11.23 -40.83 -8.51
N VAL A 43 10.09 -41.09 -9.16
CA VAL A 43 9.04 -41.96 -8.62
C VAL A 43 9.70 -43.30 -8.34
N SER A 44 9.87 -43.60 -7.06
CA SER A 44 10.42 -44.88 -6.62
C SER A 44 9.60 -45.99 -7.28
N LYS A 45 10.25 -46.78 -8.15
CA LYS A 45 9.67 -48.00 -8.74
C LYS A 45 9.48 -49.05 -7.64
N ILE A 46 8.60 -48.80 -6.68
CA ILE A 46 8.35 -49.72 -5.57
C ILE A 46 7.17 -50.61 -5.95
N SER A 47 7.54 -51.82 -6.35
CA SER A 47 6.96 -53.08 -5.92
C SER A 47 5.45 -53.26 -6.08
N LEU A 48 5.07 -54.08 -7.05
CA LEU A 48 3.83 -54.85 -7.11
C LEU A 48 3.67 -55.73 -5.85
N GLN A 49 3.31 -55.16 -4.71
CA GLN A 49 2.63 -55.90 -3.65
C GLN A 49 1.91 -54.96 -2.66
N ASN A 50 0.57 -54.95 -2.75
CA ASN A 50 -0.40 -54.55 -1.72
C ASN A 50 -0.78 -53.08 -1.42
N HIS A 51 -0.41 -52.07 -2.20
CA HIS A 51 -1.01 -50.72 -2.07
C HIS A 51 -1.46 -50.11 -3.41
N GLN A 52 -2.57 -50.64 -3.96
CA GLN A 52 -3.12 -50.21 -5.26
C GLN A 52 -3.52 -48.72 -5.30
N PHE A 53 -3.81 -48.10 -4.14
CA PHE A 53 -4.21 -46.69 -4.05
C PHE A 53 -3.04 -45.71 -3.92
N ASP A 54 -1.89 -46.12 -3.37
CA ASP A 54 -0.81 -45.16 -3.09
C ASP A 54 0.01 -44.82 -4.34
N GLY A 55 0.18 -45.75 -5.28
CA GLY A 55 0.82 -45.47 -6.57
C GLY A 55 0.01 -44.52 -7.47
N VAL A 56 -1.33 -44.62 -7.43
CA VAL A 56 -2.20 -43.70 -8.19
C VAL A 56 -2.13 -42.28 -7.62
N ARG A 57 -2.05 -42.15 -6.28
CA ARG A 57 -1.90 -40.84 -5.62
C ARG A 57 -0.57 -40.19 -5.96
N ASP A 58 0.52 -40.94 -5.92
CA ASP A 58 1.86 -40.42 -6.21
C ASP A 58 1.98 -39.96 -7.68
N GLN A 59 1.45 -40.74 -8.62
CA GLN A 59 1.45 -40.35 -10.03
C GLN A 59 0.59 -39.12 -10.32
N LEU A 60 -0.55 -38.97 -9.64
CA LEU A 60 -1.38 -37.77 -9.72
C LEU A 60 -0.63 -36.55 -9.15
N LEU A 61 0.02 -36.67 -8.00
CA LEU A 61 0.78 -35.59 -7.36
C LEU A 61 1.94 -35.11 -8.23
N HIS A 62 2.70 -36.03 -8.84
CA HIS A 62 3.77 -35.68 -9.78
C HIS A 62 3.23 -34.93 -11.01
N THR A 63 2.09 -35.37 -11.55
CA THR A 63 1.44 -34.69 -12.68
C THR A 63 1.01 -33.27 -12.29
N PHE A 64 0.40 -33.10 -11.11
CA PHE A 64 0.05 -31.77 -10.60
C PHE A 64 1.27 -30.89 -10.36
N ALA A 65 2.37 -31.45 -9.84
CA ALA A 65 3.60 -30.69 -9.60
C ALA A 65 4.27 -30.24 -10.91
N TYR A 66 4.27 -31.09 -11.94
CA TYR A 66 4.84 -30.77 -13.24
C TYR A 66 4.17 -29.55 -13.91
N PHE A 67 2.84 -29.43 -13.83
CA PHE A 67 2.12 -28.24 -14.30
C PHE A 67 2.16 -27.08 -13.27
N GLY A 68 2.07 -27.42 -11.99
CA GLY A 68 2.02 -26.48 -10.88
C GLY A 68 3.29 -25.64 -10.72
N GLN A 69 4.46 -26.21 -11.06
CA GLN A 69 5.74 -25.51 -10.95
C GLN A 69 5.79 -24.20 -11.76
N TYR A 70 4.99 -24.08 -12.83
CA TYR A 70 4.89 -22.84 -13.60
C TYR A 70 3.64 -22.04 -13.27
N LEU A 71 2.50 -22.74 -13.11
CA LEU A 71 1.21 -22.08 -12.87
C LEU A 71 1.19 -21.30 -11.55
N LEU A 72 1.70 -21.91 -10.46
CA LEU A 72 1.63 -21.31 -9.14
C LEU A 72 2.57 -20.09 -8.99
N PRO A 73 3.85 -20.13 -9.41
CA PRO A 73 4.69 -18.93 -9.45
C PRO A 73 4.13 -17.81 -10.33
N MET A 74 3.52 -18.14 -11.48
CA MET A 74 2.89 -17.13 -12.35
C MET A 74 1.74 -16.41 -11.66
N ILE A 75 0.93 -17.10 -10.86
CA ILE A 75 -0.13 -16.48 -10.05
C ILE A 75 0.46 -15.56 -8.98
N PHE A 76 1.52 -16.00 -8.29
CA PHE A 76 2.19 -15.15 -7.30
C PHE A 76 2.82 -13.91 -7.92
N LEU A 77 3.44 -14.03 -9.11
CA LEU A 77 3.97 -12.88 -9.86
C LEU A 77 2.86 -11.94 -10.32
N ALA A 78 1.74 -12.47 -10.84
CA ALA A 78 0.58 -11.65 -11.21
C ALA A 78 0.01 -10.90 -10.00
N GLY A 79 -0.12 -11.58 -8.85
CA GLY A 79 -0.52 -10.96 -7.58
C GLY A 79 0.46 -9.88 -7.11
N SER A 80 1.77 -10.09 -7.28
CA SER A 80 2.81 -9.12 -6.95
C SER A 80 2.71 -7.85 -7.81
N ILE A 81 2.46 -8.02 -9.11
CA ILE A 81 2.24 -6.89 -10.03
C ILE A 81 1.00 -6.10 -9.61
N LEU A 82 -0.12 -6.78 -9.33
CA LEU A 82 -1.35 -6.15 -8.86
C LEU A 82 -1.13 -5.40 -7.53
N SER A 83 -0.40 -6.00 -6.58
CA SER A 83 -0.02 -5.37 -5.31
C SER A 83 0.79 -4.09 -5.53
N ALA A 84 1.78 -4.12 -6.43
CA ALA A 84 2.61 -2.96 -6.75
C ALA A 84 1.78 -1.83 -7.41
N ILE A 85 0.87 -2.17 -8.32
CA ILE A 85 -0.02 -1.20 -8.96
C ILE A 85 -0.97 -0.58 -7.93
N ASN A 86 -1.60 -1.39 -7.07
CA ASN A 86 -2.49 -0.92 -6.02
C ASN A 86 -1.77 0.02 -5.04
N THR A 87 -0.55 -0.33 -4.64
CA THR A 87 0.28 0.53 -3.76
C THR A 87 0.54 1.89 -4.41
N LYS A 88 0.93 1.91 -5.69
CA LYS A 88 1.14 3.17 -6.43
C LYS A 88 -0.16 3.96 -6.63
N ARG A 89 -1.29 3.27 -6.82
CA ARG A 89 -2.63 3.89 -6.93
C ARG A 89 -3.00 4.61 -5.64
N LYS A 90 -2.85 3.95 -4.48
CA LYS A 90 -3.14 4.52 -3.15
C LYS A 90 -2.30 5.77 -2.87
N GLN A 91 -1.00 5.74 -3.17
CA GLN A 91 -0.14 6.91 -3.06
C GLN A 91 -0.62 8.09 -3.91
N LYS A 92 -0.99 7.82 -5.18
CA LYS A 92 -1.52 8.85 -6.09
C LYS A 92 -2.88 9.39 -5.65
N LEU A 93 -3.69 8.58 -4.96
CA LEU A 93 -5.00 9.00 -4.47
C LEU A 93 -4.87 10.15 -3.48
N LEU A 94 -3.94 10.06 -2.52
CA LEU A 94 -3.65 11.13 -1.56
C LEU A 94 -3.07 12.36 -2.25
N ASP A 95 -2.13 12.18 -3.18
CA ASP A 95 -1.45 13.30 -3.85
C ASP A 95 -2.41 14.15 -4.72
N LYS A 96 -3.52 13.56 -5.19
CA LYS A 96 -4.56 14.22 -6.00
C LYS A 96 -5.58 15.03 -5.20
N GLN A 97 -5.71 14.82 -3.89
CA GLN A 97 -6.71 15.54 -3.10
C GLN A 97 -6.23 16.97 -2.83
N SER A 98 -7.07 17.96 -3.15
CA SER A 98 -6.75 19.39 -2.96
C SER A 98 -7.79 20.13 -2.11
N GLY A 99 -8.80 19.43 -1.60
CA GLY A 99 -9.84 20.01 -0.77
C GLY A 99 -10.92 19.01 -0.37
N ILE A 100 -11.95 19.50 0.33
CA ILE A 100 -13.02 18.65 0.85
C ILE A 100 -13.90 18.05 -0.25
N ASP A 101 -14.06 18.77 -1.37
CA ASP A 101 -14.92 18.33 -2.48
C ASP A 101 -14.36 17.11 -3.19
N THR A 102 -13.04 17.04 -3.36
CA THR A 102 -12.38 15.87 -3.97
C THR A 102 -12.45 14.66 -3.04
N ILE A 103 -12.37 14.86 -1.72
CA ILE A 103 -12.53 13.81 -0.70
C ILE A 103 -13.98 13.31 -0.60
N LYS A 104 -14.98 14.16 -0.85
CA LYS A 104 -16.40 13.74 -0.88
C LYS A 104 -16.78 13.02 -2.18
N ALA A 105 -16.03 13.23 -3.25
CA ALA A 105 -16.29 12.65 -4.57
C ALA A 105 -15.76 11.22 -4.73
N ILE A 106 -14.85 10.77 -3.87
CA ILE A 106 -14.30 9.41 -3.92
C ILE A 106 -15.26 8.39 -3.29
N SER A 107 -15.10 7.13 -3.65
CA SER A 107 -15.87 6.04 -3.06
C SER A 107 -15.50 5.80 -1.60
N TRP A 108 -16.38 5.12 -0.85
CA TRP A 108 -16.12 4.74 0.55
C TRP A 108 -14.81 3.95 0.73
N ARG A 109 -14.54 3.00 -0.17
CA ARG A 109 -13.30 2.23 -0.21
C ARG A 109 -12.07 3.11 -0.49
N GLU A 110 -12.18 4.04 -1.43
CA GLU A 110 -11.10 5.00 -1.70
C GLU A 110 -10.86 5.94 -0.51
N PHE A 111 -11.91 6.29 0.24
CA PHE A 111 -11.79 7.08 1.45
C PHE A 111 -11.01 6.34 2.55
N GLU A 112 -11.29 5.05 2.78
CA GLU A 112 -10.49 4.20 3.66
C GLU A 112 -9.04 4.07 3.17
N GLU A 113 -8.82 3.86 1.87
CA GLU A 113 -7.48 3.80 1.28
C GLU A 113 -6.71 5.12 1.47
N LEU A 114 -7.40 6.26 1.38
CA LEU A 114 -6.84 7.60 1.60
C LEU A 114 -6.41 7.80 3.06
N VAL A 115 -7.28 7.45 4.01
CA VAL A 115 -6.96 7.54 5.46
C VAL A 115 -5.83 6.59 5.82
N GLY A 116 -5.84 5.37 5.27
CA GLY A 116 -4.75 4.41 5.45
C GLY A 116 -3.42 4.93 4.90
N GLU A 117 -3.42 5.54 3.72
CA GLU A 117 -2.22 6.16 3.14
C GLU A 117 -1.70 7.34 3.98
N TYR A 118 -2.59 8.14 4.57
CA TYR A 118 -2.20 9.19 5.52
C TYR A 118 -1.41 8.60 6.71
N TYR A 119 -1.93 7.55 7.35
CA TYR A 119 -1.24 6.91 8.48
C TYR A 119 0.09 6.26 8.07
N ARG A 120 0.15 5.63 6.88
CA ARG A 120 1.41 5.07 6.35
C ARG A 120 2.49 6.13 6.22
N ARG A 121 2.15 7.31 5.69
CA ARG A 121 3.11 8.43 5.56
C ARG A 121 3.53 9.03 6.89
N ASN A 122 2.73 8.87 7.93
CA ASN A 122 3.05 9.29 9.31
C ASN A 122 3.79 8.21 10.12
N GLY A 123 4.36 7.20 9.44
CA GLY A 123 5.19 6.17 10.07
C GLY A 123 4.43 5.05 10.76
N TYR A 124 3.11 4.93 10.52
CA TYR A 124 2.33 3.81 11.06
C TYR A 124 2.35 2.62 10.11
N LYS A 125 2.42 1.42 10.68
CA LYS A 125 2.08 0.19 9.97
C LYS A 125 0.56 0.08 9.90
N VAL A 126 0.02 0.01 8.69
CA VAL A 126 -1.42 0.03 8.44
C VAL A 126 -1.89 -1.35 7.99
N LEU A 127 -2.84 -1.91 8.73
CA LEU A 127 -3.54 -3.15 8.45
C LEU A 127 -4.99 -2.80 8.09
N GLU A 128 -5.36 -3.01 6.83
CA GLU A 128 -6.74 -2.83 6.37
C GLU A 128 -7.54 -4.06 6.79
N THR A 129 -8.67 -3.86 7.46
CA THR A 129 -9.60 -4.95 7.79
C THR A 129 -10.58 -5.12 6.63
N ASP A 130 -10.78 -6.36 6.18
CA ASP A 130 -11.89 -6.63 5.27
C ASP A 130 -13.20 -6.33 6.03
N SER A 131 -14.21 -5.74 5.37
CA SER A 131 -15.51 -5.41 5.97
C SER A 131 -16.15 -6.65 6.60
N GLY A 132 -15.82 -6.89 7.86
CA GLY A 132 -16.20 -8.05 8.64
C GLY A 132 -17.17 -7.69 9.76
N PRO A 133 -17.59 -8.68 10.56
CA PRO A 133 -18.43 -8.47 11.75
C PRO A 133 -17.73 -7.72 12.90
N ASP A 134 -16.52 -7.20 12.68
CA ASP A 134 -15.64 -6.57 13.68
C ASP A 134 -16.12 -5.16 14.13
N GLY A 135 -17.43 -4.96 14.23
CA GLY A 135 -18.03 -3.74 14.79
C GLY A 135 -17.73 -2.45 14.01
N GLY A 136 -17.37 -2.58 12.73
CA GLY A 136 -17.12 -1.45 11.82
C GLY A 136 -15.75 -0.80 11.95
N VAL A 137 -14.73 -1.50 12.47
CA VAL A 137 -13.33 -1.06 12.33
C VAL A 137 -12.88 -1.28 10.89
N ASP A 138 -12.40 -0.23 10.23
CA ASP A 138 -11.98 -0.28 8.82
C ASP A 138 -10.46 -0.37 8.68
N ILE A 139 -9.71 0.17 9.65
CA ILE A 139 -8.25 0.20 9.62
C ILE A 139 -7.68 0.01 11.03
N VAL A 140 -6.66 -0.82 11.16
CA VAL A 140 -5.83 -0.94 12.37
C VAL A 140 -4.45 -0.36 12.06
N VAL A 141 -4.01 0.60 12.86
CA VAL A 141 -2.72 1.24 12.71
C VAL A 141 -1.83 0.94 13.91
N VAL A 142 -0.55 0.66 13.65
CA VAL A 142 0.42 0.26 14.67
C VAL A 142 1.68 1.09 14.55
N ARG A 143 2.12 1.70 15.66
CA ARG A 143 3.39 2.43 15.75
C ARG A 143 4.01 2.17 17.11
N GLU A 144 5.30 1.83 17.14
CA GLU A 144 6.04 1.57 18.39
C GLU A 144 5.35 0.55 19.32
N GLY A 145 4.73 -0.48 18.73
CA GLY A 145 4.00 -1.52 19.46
C GLY A 145 2.59 -1.13 19.93
N LYS A 146 2.21 0.15 19.83
CA LYS A 146 0.87 0.64 20.19
C LYS A 146 -0.10 0.45 19.03
N LYS A 147 -1.23 -0.20 19.29
CA LYS A 147 -2.31 -0.39 18.32
C LYS A 147 -3.38 0.67 18.51
N LYS A 148 -3.89 1.17 17.38
CA LYS A 148 -5.01 2.11 17.31
C LYS A 148 -5.99 1.63 16.24
N VAL A 149 -7.28 1.69 16.55
CA VAL A 149 -8.35 1.37 15.59
C VAL A 149 -8.90 2.63 14.98
N VAL A 150 -9.19 2.57 13.68
CA VAL A 150 -9.72 3.68 12.91
C VAL A 150 -10.99 3.23 12.23
N GLN A 151 -12.07 3.97 12.49
CA GLN A 151 -13.36 3.81 11.84
C GLN A 151 -13.60 4.98 10.90
N CYS A 152 -13.78 4.67 9.63
CA CYS A 152 -14.02 5.60 8.54
C CYS A 152 -15.52 5.67 8.25
N LYS A 153 -16.14 6.82 8.52
CA LYS A 153 -17.54 7.08 8.15
C LYS A 153 -17.58 8.07 6.98
N HIS A 154 -17.58 7.49 5.79
CA HIS A 154 -17.87 8.19 4.55
C HIS A 154 -19.38 8.22 4.31
N TRP A 155 -20.06 9.37 4.38
CA TRP A 155 -21.50 9.32 4.12
C TRP A 155 -22.19 10.58 3.60
N LYS A 156 -23.35 10.26 3.00
CA LYS A 156 -24.40 11.07 2.40
C LYS A 156 -25.14 12.02 3.34
N ALA A 157 -24.75 12.15 4.61
CA ALA A 157 -25.19 13.30 5.37
C ALA A 157 -24.09 13.93 6.22
N SER A 158 -24.36 15.19 6.53
CA SER A 158 -23.35 16.16 6.91
C SER A 158 -22.79 15.96 8.31
N LYS A 159 -23.43 15.18 9.19
CA LYS A 159 -23.10 15.13 10.64
C LYS A 159 -23.14 13.75 11.29
N VAL A 160 -21.99 13.26 11.75
CA VAL A 160 -21.82 12.02 12.50
C VAL A 160 -22.27 12.17 13.96
N GLY A 161 -23.16 11.28 14.39
CA GLY A 161 -23.72 11.22 15.75
C GLY A 161 -22.87 10.44 16.76
N VAL A 162 -23.22 10.54 18.05
CA VAL A 162 -22.51 9.88 19.17
C VAL A 162 -22.55 8.35 19.10
N ALA A 163 -23.54 7.77 18.42
CA ALA A 163 -23.72 6.31 18.34
C ALA A 163 -22.46 5.60 17.82
N ILE A 164 -21.81 6.18 16.81
CA ILE A 164 -20.58 5.64 16.22
C ILE A 164 -19.41 5.67 17.22
N VAL A 165 -19.31 6.74 18.01
CA VAL A 165 -18.27 6.86 19.04
C VAL A 165 -18.47 5.81 20.14
N ARG A 166 -19.73 5.56 20.55
CA ARG A 166 -20.09 4.52 21.54
C ARG A 166 -19.81 3.11 21.01
N GLU A 167 -20.15 2.86 19.75
CA GLU A 167 -19.89 1.57 19.08
C GLU A 167 -18.39 1.29 19.02
N LEU A 168 -17.59 2.25 18.55
CA LEU A 168 -16.14 2.10 18.50
C LEU A 168 -15.54 1.88 19.89
N TYR A 169 -16.00 2.61 20.91
CA TYR A 169 -15.55 2.41 22.28
C TYR A 169 -15.86 1.00 22.81
N GLY A 170 -17.03 0.45 22.47
CA GLY A 170 -17.39 -0.94 22.78
C GLY A 170 -16.45 -1.96 22.14
N VAL A 171 -16.09 -1.74 20.87
CA VAL A 171 -15.10 -2.57 20.15
C VAL A 171 -13.72 -2.47 20.81
N MET A 172 -13.29 -1.27 21.19
CA MET A 172 -12.02 -1.06 21.88
C MET A 172 -11.95 -1.81 23.20
N ALA A 173 -13.02 -1.77 24.00
CA ALA A 173 -13.10 -2.48 25.27
C ALA A 173 -13.11 -4.02 25.08
N ALA A 174 -13.78 -4.52 24.04
CA ALA A 174 -13.84 -5.95 23.76
C ALA A 174 -12.50 -6.55 23.29
N HIS A 175 -11.62 -5.74 22.68
CA HIS A 175 -10.36 -6.18 22.08
C HIS A 175 -9.11 -5.63 22.77
N ASP A 176 -9.25 -5.02 23.94
CA ASP A 176 -8.15 -4.42 24.73
C ASP A 176 -7.31 -3.43 23.90
N ILE A 177 -8.00 -2.50 23.24
CA ILE A 177 -7.38 -1.50 22.36
C ILE A 177 -7.38 -0.14 23.06
N ALA A 178 -6.17 0.42 23.25
CA ALA A 178 -5.98 1.63 24.04
C ALA A 178 -6.48 2.91 23.37
N GLU A 179 -6.42 3.01 22.04
CA GLU A 179 -6.75 4.24 21.31
C GLU A 179 -7.63 3.98 20.08
N GLY A 180 -8.60 4.86 19.85
CA GLY A 180 -9.51 4.82 18.72
C GLY A 180 -9.52 6.14 17.95
N VAL A 181 -9.91 6.09 16.69
CA VAL A 181 -10.10 7.27 15.84
C VAL A 181 -11.35 7.09 15.00
N VAL A 182 -12.19 8.12 14.95
CA VAL A 182 -13.29 8.20 13.99
C VAL A 182 -12.98 9.28 12.97
N VAL A 183 -12.99 8.91 11.69
CA VAL A 183 -12.69 9.81 10.57
C VAL A 183 -13.92 9.98 9.70
N THR A 184 -14.26 11.21 9.33
CA THR A 184 -15.39 11.49 8.42
C THR A 184 -15.07 12.61 7.44
N SER A 185 -15.72 12.58 6.26
CA SER A 185 -15.71 13.71 5.30
C SER A 185 -16.73 14.81 5.65
N GLY A 186 -17.58 14.57 6.66
CA GLY A 186 -18.55 15.54 7.20
C GLY A 186 -18.07 16.21 8.49
N GLU A 187 -19.02 16.54 9.36
CA GLU A 187 -18.76 17.04 10.71
C GLU A 187 -19.23 16.06 11.78
N PHE A 188 -18.84 16.29 13.02
CA PHE A 188 -19.43 15.62 14.18
C PHE A 188 -20.52 16.46 14.80
N THR A 189 -21.47 15.82 15.48
CA THR A 189 -22.43 16.50 16.36
C THR A 189 -21.72 17.05 17.61
N LYS A 190 -22.34 18.02 18.30
CA LYS A 190 -21.80 18.53 19.58
C LYS A 190 -21.72 17.42 20.62
N GLU A 191 -22.76 16.60 20.71
CA GLU A 191 -22.81 15.44 21.60
C GLU A 191 -21.65 14.47 21.35
N ALA A 192 -21.36 14.13 20.08
CA ALA A 192 -20.23 13.26 19.75
C ALA A 192 -18.89 13.83 20.23
N ARG A 193 -18.67 15.15 20.05
CA ARG A 193 -17.44 15.82 20.54
C ARG A 193 -17.34 15.79 22.06
N SER A 194 -18.39 16.21 22.76
CA SER A 194 -18.41 16.21 24.23
C SER A 194 -18.25 14.81 24.82
N PHE A 195 -18.82 13.78 24.17
CA PHE A 195 -18.64 12.40 24.61
C PHE A 195 -17.20 11.91 24.41
N SER A 196 -16.56 12.24 23.28
CA SER A 196 -15.19 11.84 22.99
C SER A 196 -14.13 12.47 23.90
N GLU A 197 -14.39 13.65 24.48
CA GLU A 197 -13.44 14.33 25.38
C GLU A 197 -13.05 13.49 26.62
N SER A 198 -13.93 12.59 27.03
CA SER A 198 -13.74 11.70 28.18
C SER A 198 -13.19 10.31 27.80
N LEU A 199 -12.92 10.07 26.52
CA LEU A 199 -12.55 8.76 25.98
C LEU A 199 -11.22 8.84 25.22
N PRO A 200 -10.48 7.72 25.11
CA PRO A 200 -9.29 7.66 24.27
C PRO A 200 -9.67 7.53 22.77
N ILE A 201 -10.60 8.37 22.30
CA ILE A 201 -11.08 8.40 20.92
C ILE A 201 -10.86 9.78 20.32
N GLU A 202 -10.09 9.83 19.24
CA GLU A 202 -9.87 11.04 18.44
C GLU A 202 -10.94 11.18 17.36
N LEU A 203 -11.45 12.40 17.16
CA LEU A 203 -12.42 12.71 16.10
C LEU A 203 -11.76 13.58 15.02
N ILE A 204 -11.70 13.07 13.79
CA ILE A 204 -11.15 13.78 12.63
C ILE A 204 -12.29 14.11 11.67
N SER A 205 -12.71 15.38 11.68
CA SER A 205 -13.73 15.91 10.76
C SER A 205 -13.17 16.15 9.36
N GLY A 206 -14.04 16.40 8.39
CA GLY A 206 -13.62 16.65 7.01
C GLY A 206 -12.66 17.83 6.89
N ALA A 207 -12.90 18.93 7.63
CA ALA A 207 -12.01 20.09 7.63
C ALA A 207 -10.63 19.76 8.22
N GLN A 208 -10.58 18.99 9.32
CA GLN A 208 -9.32 18.54 9.91
C GLN A 208 -8.59 17.58 8.97
N LEU A 209 -9.31 16.64 8.34
CA LEU A 209 -8.75 15.68 7.39
C LEU A 209 -8.07 16.38 6.20
N VAL A 210 -8.69 17.42 5.64
CA VAL A 210 -8.08 18.23 4.56
C VAL A 210 -6.77 18.87 5.03
N SER A 211 -6.79 19.52 6.21
CA SER A 211 -5.60 20.17 6.76
C SER A 211 -4.45 19.18 6.98
N ILE A 212 -4.78 17.99 7.48
CA ILE A 212 -3.83 16.92 7.76
C ILE A 212 -3.28 16.31 6.45
N ILE A 213 -4.10 16.11 5.43
CA ILE A 213 -3.63 15.64 4.12
C ILE A 213 -2.71 16.68 3.48
N ASP A 214 -3.05 17.96 3.56
CA ASP A 214 -2.23 19.03 2.99
C ASP A 214 -0.87 19.17 3.69
N SER A 215 -0.80 18.98 5.01
CA SER A 215 0.47 19.02 5.73
C SER A 215 1.40 17.89 5.29
N VAL A 216 0.87 16.67 5.12
CA VAL A 216 1.64 15.50 4.65
C VAL A 216 2.10 15.68 3.19
N ARG A 217 1.26 16.28 2.34
CA ARG A 217 1.65 16.59 0.95
C ARG A 217 2.78 17.61 0.90
N ARG A 218 2.76 18.63 1.78
CA ARG A 218 3.83 19.62 1.90
C ARG A 218 5.13 19.00 2.42
N GLN A 219 5.07 18.19 3.47
CA GLN A 219 6.25 17.49 4.00
C GLN A 219 6.96 16.68 2.92
N LYS A 220 6.22 15.88 2.14
CA LYS A 220 6.79 15.14 1.00
C LYS A 220 7.52 16.07 0.01
N ASN A 221 6.93 17.22 -0.32
CA ASN A 221 7.58 18.17 -1.22
C ASN A 221 8.84 18.80 -0.62
N VAL A 222 8.89 19.04 0.69
CA VAL A 222 10.06 19.57 1.40
C VAL A 222 11.17 18.52 1.45
N ASP A 223 10.86 17.28 1.86
CA ASP A 223 11.85 16.19 1.89
C ASP A 223 12.47 15.95 0.50
N THR A 224 11.64 15.99 -0.56
CA THR A 224 12.12 15.84 -1.94
C THR A 224 12.94 17.06 -2.40
N GLN A 225 12.74 18.25 -1.82
CA GLN A 225 13.50 19.46 -2.13
C GLN A 225 14.84 19.50 -1.38
N ASP A 226 14.86 19.09 -0.12
CA ASP A 226 16.08 19.06 0.69
C ASP A 226 17.07 18.01 0.15
N GLU A 227 16.60 16.81 -0.20
CA GLU A 227 17.44 15.79 -0.87
C GLU A 227 17.99 16.31 -2.22
N ARG A 228 17.17 16.95 -3.04
CA ARG A 228 17.60 17.54 -4.32
C ARG A 228 18.56 18.71 -4.15
N SER A 229 18.50 19.44 -3.05
CA SER A 229 19.40 20.55 -2.74
C SER A 229 20.75 20.06 -2.21
N ALA A 230 20.76 18.99 -1.41
CA ALA A 230 21.97 18.36 -0.89
C ALA A 230 22.81 17.71 -2.01
N GLU A 231 22.17 17.24 -3.08
CA GLU A 231 22.81 16.68 -4.28
C GLU A 231 22.98 17.70 -5.41
N ALA A 232 22.56 18.95 -5.22
CA ALA A 232 22.61 19.97 -6.26
C ALA A 232 24.07 20.37 -6.55
N VAL A 233 24.54 20.05 -7.76
CA VAL A 233 25.81 20.54 -8.28
C VAL A 233 25.64 21.99 -8.73
N TYR A 234 26.44 22.91 -8.19
CA TYR A 234 26.40 24.33 -8.56
C TYR A 234 27.43 24.69 -9.63
N CYS A 235 27.06 25.63 -10.50
CA CYS A 235 27.89 26.10 -11.59
C CYS A 235 29.06 26.95 -11.07
N PRO A 236 30.33 26.62 -11.40
CA PRO A 236 31.49 27.36 -10.88
C PRO A 236 31.59 28.81 -11.39
N ARG A 237 30.80 29.19 -12.42
CA ARG A 237 30.84 30.54 -13.01
C ARG A 237 29.80 31.51 -12.46
N CYS A 238 28.65 31.01 -12.02
CA CYS A 238 27.52 31.88 -11.64
C CYS A 238 26.72 31.34 -10.44
N ASN A 239 27.18 30.23 -9.86
CA ASN A 239 26.57 29.56 -8.73
C ASN A 239 25.09 29.12 -8.94
N ASN A 240 24.58 29.13 -10.16
CA ASN A 240 23.27 28.55 -10.48
C ASN A 240 23.34 27.01 -10.46
N PRO A 241 22.24 26.30 -10.13
CA PRO A 241 22.22 24.85 -10.16
C PRO A 241 22.53 24.32 -11.57
N MET A 242 23.26 23.21 -11.66
CA MET A 242 23.59 22.56 -12.91
C MET A 242 22.60 21.45 -13.23
N VAL A 243 22.35 21.23 -14.52
CA VAL A 243 21.48 20.18 -15.03
C VAL A 243 22.28 19.21 -15.89
N MET A 244 22.02 17.92 -15.76
CA MET A 244 22.69 16.89 -16.56
C MET A 244 22.24 16.99 -18.01
N ARG A 245 23.19 17.03 -18.94
CA ARG A 245 22.96 17.10 -20.39
C ARG A 245 23.81 16.06 -21.09
N VAL A 246 23.37 15.65 -22.28
CA VAL A 246 24.11 14.75 -23.16
C VAL A 246 24.65 15.56 -24.34
N ALA A 247 25.94 15.42 -24.63
CA ALA A 247 26.57 16.11 -25.75
C ALA A 247 26.02 15.57 -27.07
N LYS A 248 25.42 16.46 -27.87
CA LYS A 248 24.78 16.11 -29.15
C LYS A 248 25.71 16.21 -30.37
N LYS A 249 26.86 16.87 -30.24
CA LYS A 249 27.82 17.15 -31.33
C LYS A 249 29.26 17.19 -30.79
N GLY A 250 30.24 16.83 -31.63
CA GLY A 250 31.69 16.88 -31.31
C GLY A 250 32.29 15.54 -30.88
N SER A 251 33.56 15.55 -30.47
CA SER A 251 34.31 14.34 -30.04
C SER A 251 33.72 13.63 -28.82
N ASN A 252 32.92 14.33 -28.01
CA ASN A 252 32.28 13.80 -26.80
C ASN A 252 30.80 13.43 -27.00
N MET A 253 30.35 13.22 -28.24
CA MET A 253 28.97 12.84 -28.53
C MET A 253 28.50 11.63 -27.70
N GLY A 254 27.33 11.77 -27.07
CA GLY A 254 26.74 10.72 -26.22
C GLY A 254 27.20 10.75 -24.76
N GLN A 255 28.26 11.48 -24.42
CA GLN A 255 28.71 11.62 -23.03
C GLN A 255 27.81 12.57 -22.23
N LYS A 256 27.62 12.26 -20.94
CA LYS A 256 26.88 13.08 -19.98
C LYS A 256 27.83 14.13 -19.38
N PHE A 257 27.32 15.33 -19.16
CA PHE A 257 28.02 16.40 -18.45
C PHE A 257 27.01 17.28 -17.72
N TRP A 258 27.46 17.98 -16.68
CA TRP A 258 26.66 19.01 -16.03
C TRP A 258 26.76 20.30 -16.83
N GLY A 259 25.63 20.86 -17.25
CA GLY A 259 25.52 22.17 -17.89
C GLY A 259 24.76 23.14 -17.00
N CYS A 260 25.17 24.41 -16.94
CA CYS A 260 24.48 25.43 -16.16
C CYS A 260 22.99 25.56 -16.55
N SER A 261 22.09 25.62 -15.56
CA SER A 261 20.65 25.84 -15.78
C SER A 261 20.35 27.18 -16.46
N ALA A 262 21.21 28.20 -16.27
CA ALA A 262 21.07 29.52 -16.88
C ALA A 262 21.57 29.59 -18.34
N PHE A 263 21.89 28.47 -18.99
CA PHE A 263 22.20 28.47 -20.43
C PHE A 263 21.00 29.01 -21.24
N PRO A 264 21.21 29.88 -22.25
CA PRO A 264 22.49 30.24 -22.88
C PRO A 264 23.26 31.39 -22.22
N ARG A 265 22.68 32.06 -21.21
CA ARG A 265 23.30 33.21 -20.52
C ARG A 265 24.56 32.83 -19.74
N CYS A 266 24.61 31.62 -19.19
CA CYS A 266 25.84 31.04 -18.63
C CYS A 266 26.18 29.72 -19.33
N LYS A 267 27.41 29.62 -19.86
CA LYS A 267 27.94 28.43 -20.54
C LYS A 267 28.82 27.56 -19.62
N GLY A 268 28.67 27.65 -18.30
CA GLY A 268 29.44 26.84 -17.36
C GLY A 268 29.09 25.35 -17.50
N THR A 269 30.12 24.50 -17.50
CA THR A 269 30.02 23.04 -17.58
C THR A 269 30.92 22.38 -16.54
N ARG A 270 30.60 21.14 -16.17
CA ARG A 270 31.40 20.28 -15.30
C ARG A 270 31.25 18.85 -15.79
N ASP A 271 32.29 18.05 -15.69
CA ASP A 271 32.21 16.64 -16.04
C ASP A 271 31.26 15.92 -15.07
N TYR A 272 30.51 14.96 -15.62
CA TYR A 272 29.58 14.13 -14.88
C TYR A 272 30.33 13.04 -14.14
#